data_AF-A0A4Z0QKU6-F1
#
_entry.id   AF-A0A4Z0QKU6-F1
#
_cell.length_a   1.000
_cell.length_b   1.000
_cell.length_c   1.000
_cell.angle_alpha   90.00
_cell.angle_beta   90.00
_cell.angle_gamma   90.00
#
_symmetry.space_group_name_H-M   'P 1'
#
loop_
_entity.id
_entity.type
_entity.pdbx_description
1 polymer ?
#
loop_
_entity_poly.entity_id
_entity_poly.type
_entity_poly.pdbx_seq_one_letter_code
_entity_poly.pdbx_strand_id
1 'polypeptide(L)'
;MDTEQIVAFARQFNNVALLTYLIPLVVGIWRWKSLLTVYRPLVWFAIVPGCLLNGLLAEIGRHILHNNIFFLQLATIGETLFLGWAYHYAFHSSFARKVLAGGALIFLATYFIEAFYINDFGVGQDIYTHVVQSLLLVGAAVAYFEQTLRELRNIDLGEDPMFMVSVGSILYYAGTLMVFVLESQMQSQPDLIWTMYMIQFILLIVFNVFLTIAIWNGNHQTECISSVSQ
;
A
#
# COMPACT_ATOMS: atom_id res chain seq x y z
N MET A 1 10.44 12.87 -27.95
CA MET A 1 11.01 12.97 -26.60
C MET A 1 12.05 11.88 -26.55
N ASP A 2 13.32 12.23 -26.37
CA ASP A 2 14.40 11.23 -26.44
C ASP A 2 14.34 10.32 -25.21
N THR A 3 14.74 9.05 -25.34
CA THR A 3 14.69 8.06 -24.26
C THR A 3 15.36 8.55 -22.97
N GLU A 4 16.47 9.30 -23.07
CA GLU A 4 17.13 9.92 -21.91
C GLU A 4 16.23 10.92 -21.16
N GLN A 5 15.42 11.69 -21.88
CA GLN A 5 14.48 12.64 -21.28
C GLN A 5 13.35 11.91 -20.56
N ILE A 6 12.87 10.78 -21.10
CA ILE A 6 11.83 9.94 -20.48
C ILE A 6 12.35 9.37 -19.16
N VAL A 7 13.58 8.83 -19.16
CA VAL A 7 14.21 8.28 -17.95
C VAL A 7 14.43 9.36 -16.88
N ALA A 8 14.96 10.52 -17.27
CA ALA A 8 15.20 11.62 -16.33
C ALA A 8 13.88 12.13 -15.71
N PHE A 9 12.84 12.27 -16.54
CA PHE A 9 11.51 12.67 -16.08
C PHE A 9 10.90 11.63 -15.14
N ALA A 10 10.93 10.35 -15.50
CA ALA A 10 10.42 9.27 -14.65
C ALA A 10 11.13 9.20 -13.29
N ARG A 11 12.45 9.47 -13.26
CA ARG A 11 13.22 9.53 -12.01
C ARG A 11 12.80 10.69 -11.11
N GLN A 12 12.62 11.88 -11.67
CA GLN A 12 12.11 13.03 -10.92
C GLN A 12 10.70 12.75 -10.38
N PHE A 13 9.86 12.14 -11.22
CA PHE A 13 8.49 11.82 -10.86
C PHE A 13 8.39 10.76 -9.76
N ASN A 14 9.26 9.73 -9.79
CA ASN A 14 9.41 8.77 -8.70
C ASN A 14 9.73 9.46 -7.36
N ASN A 15 10.66 10.42 -7.36
CA ASN A 15 11.02 11.13 -6.14
C ASN A 15 9.84 11.93 -5.59
N VAL A 16 9.07 12.60 -6.46
CA VAL A 16 7.84 13.29 -6.06
C VAL A 16 6.84 12.30 -5.47
N ALA A 17 6.64 11.15 -6.10
CA ALA A 17 5.74 10.12 -5.60
C ALA A 17 6.16 9.60 -4.22
N LEU A 18 7.46 9.34 -4.00
CA LEU A 18 7.98 8.93 -2.69
C LEU A 18 7.80 10.02 -1.62
N LEU A 19 8.00 11.30 -1.98
CA LEU A 19 7.77 12.42 -1.05
C LEU A 19 6.30 12.54 -0.63
N THR A 20 5.35 12.02 -1.40
CA THR A 20 3.94 12.08 -1.01
C THR A 20 3.62 11.24 0.22
N TYR A 21 4.45 10.27 0.60
CA TYR A 21 4.33 9.56 1.89
C TYR A 21 4.51 10.48 3.11
N LEU A 22 5.19 11.62 2.96
CA LEU A 22 5.36 12.58 4.05
C LEU A 22 4.04 13.23 4.46
N ILE A 23 3.08 13.36 3.55
CA ILE A 23 1.78 13.97 3.83
C ILE A 23 0.97 13.13 4.86
N PRO A 24 0.65 11.84 4.60
CA PRO A 24 -0.05 11.01 5.59
C PRO A 24 0.80 10.80 6.85
N LEU A 25 2.13 10.81 6.76
CA LEU A 25 3.01 10.76 7.93
C LEU A 25 2.83 11.98 8.84
N VAL A 26 2.94 13.20 8.30
CA VAL A 26 2.81 14.43 9.07
C VAL A 26 1.43 14.53 9.69
N VAL A 27 0.38 14.22 8.92
CA VAL A 27 -1.00 14.20 9.44
C VAL A 27 -1.16 13.14 10.53
N GLY A 28 -0.60 11.96 10.35
CA GLY A 28 -0.64 10.86 11.33
C GLY A 28 0.08 11.19 12.64
N ILE A 29 1.26 11.81 12.57
CA ILE A 29 2.01 12.25 13.76
C ILE A 29 1.27 13.37 14.47
N TRP A 30 0.79 14.37 13.72
CA TRP A 30 0.07 15.50 14.29
C TRP A 30 -1.21 15.08 15.01
N ARG A 31 -1.94 14.11 14.45
CA ARG A 31 -3.19 13.59 15.00
C ARG A 31 -3.04 12.32 15.83
N TRP A 32 -1.81 11.91 16.17
CA TRP A 32 -1.54 10.65 16.87
C TRP A 32 -2.33 10.48 18.17
N LYS A 33 -2.47 11.57 18.94
CA LYS A 33 -3.21 11.56 20.22
C LYS A 33 -4.72 11.44 20.05
N SER A 34 -5.27 11.95 18.95
CA SER A 34 -6.70 11.86 18.63
C SER A 34 -7.07 10.60 17.84
N LEU A 35 -6.09 9.89 17.28
CA LEU A 35 -6.35 8.77 16.39
C LEU A 35 -6.78 7.52 17.18
N LEU A 36 -7.92 6.95 16.79
CA LEU A 36 -8.39 5.67 17.33
C LEU A 36 -7.36 4.57 17.09
N THR A 37 -7.22 3.66 18.06
CA THR A 37 -6.23 2.57 18.03
C THR A 37 -6.36 1.71 16.76
N VAL A 38 -7.57 1.58 16.23
CA VAL A 38 -7.88 0.84 14.99
C VAL A 38 -7.15 1.41 13.77
N TYR A 39 -6.91 2.71 13.70
CA TYR A 39 -6.29 3.37 12.55
C TYR A 39 -4.79 3.63 12.70
N ARG A 40 -4.21 3.35 13.88
CA ARG A 40 -2.76 3.47 14.10
C ARG A 40 -1.91 2.62 13.15
N PRO A 41 -2.32 1.41 12.71
CA PRO A 41 -1.58 0.66 11.68
C PRO A 41 -1.38 1.44 10.38
N LEU A 42 -2.30 2.34 10.00
CA LEU A 42 -2.18 3.18 8.80
C LEU A 42 -1.06 4.22 8.93
N VAL A 43 -0.85 4.75 10.14
CA VAL A 43 0.28 5.65 10.40
C VAL A 43 1.58 4.85 10.33
N TRP A 44 1.63 3.67 10.95
CA TRP A 44 2.80 2.79 10.86
C TRP A 44 3.13 2.36 9.43
N PHE A 45 2.10 2.14 8.60
CA PHE A 45 2.26 1.96 7.15
C PHE A 45 2.96 3.16 6.51
N ALA A 46 2.54 4.39 6.78
CA ALA A 46 3.21 5.57 6.24
C ALA A 46 4.67 5.71 6.72
N ILE A 47 4.95 5.35 7.98
CA ILE A 47 6.30 5.46 8.57
C ILE A 47 7.24 4.39 8.00
N VAL A 48 6.87 3.12 8.15
CA VAL A 48 7.79 1.99 7.99
C VAL A 48 7.97 1.62 6.51
N PRO A 49 6.97 1.05 5.81
CA PRO A 49 7.13 0.77 4.39
C PRO A 49 7.26 2.03 3.54
N GLY A 50 6.48 3.09 3.82
CA GLY A 50 6.50 4.33 3.03
C GLY A 50 7.80 5.13 3.17
N CYS A 51 7.99 5.82 4.29
CA CYS A 51 9.10 6.77 4.44
C CYS A 51 10.45 6.09 4.71
N LEU A 52 10.49 5.07 5.57
CA LEU A 52 11.73 4.44 6.00
C LEU A 52 12.28 3.48 4.95
N LEU A 53 11.50 2.48 4.53
CA LEU A 53 11.97 1.42 3.63
C LEU A 53 12.02 1.90 2.17
N ASN A 54 10.89 2.33 1.60
CA ASN A 54 10.83 2.81 0.20
C ASN A 54 11.56 4.15 -0.03
N GLY A 55 11.60 5.02 0.99
CA GLY A 55 12.26 6.32 0.90
C GLY A 55 13.73 6.26 1.31
N LEU A 56 13.98 6.42 2.61
CA LEU A 56 15.30 6.64 3.17
C LEU A 56 16.27 5.47 2.89
N LEU A 57 15.88 4.25 3.26
CA LEU A 57 16.77 3.09 3.18
C LEU A 57 16.99 2.61 1.76
N ALA A 58 15.97 2.64 0.90
CA ALA A 58 16.15 2.34 -0.51
C ALA A 58 17.11 3.31 -1.21
N GLU A 59 17.05 4.62 -0.90
CA GLU A 59 17.97 5.60 -1.49
C GLU A 59 19.39 5.45 -0.94
N ILE A 60 19.54 5.25 0.37
CA ILE A 60 20.85 4.96 0.99
C ILE A 60 21.43 3.65 0.44
N GLY A 61 20.60 2.60 0.30
CA GLY A 61 20.99 1.30 -0.25
C GLY A 61 21.45 1.42 -1.70
N ARG A 62 20.78 2.25 -2.50
CA ARG A 62 21.19 2.55 -3.87
C ARG A 62 22.58 3.20 -3.92
N HIS A 63 22.89 4.12 -3.02
CA HIS A 63 24.16 4.86 -3.03
C HIS A 63 25.33 4.10 -2.38
N ILE A 64 25.09 3.38 -1.29
CA ILE A 64 26.15 2.72 -0.51
C ILE A 64 26.32 1.26 -0.95
N LEU A 65 25.21 0.52 -1.01
CA LEU A 65 25.22 -0.93 -1.26
C LEU A 65 25.11 -1.26 -2.75
N HIS A 66 24.88 -0.26 -3.61
CA HIS A 66 24.53 -0.43 -5.03
C HIS A 66 23.35 -1.39 -5.25
N ASN A 67 22.56 -1.61 -4.19
CA ASN A 67 21.45 -2.54 -4.17
C ASN A 67 20.37 -1.98 -3.24
N ASN A 68 19.23 -1.64 -3.82
CA ASN A 68 18.05 -1.18 -3.12
C ASN A 68 16.93 -2.24 -3.12
N ILE A 69 17.09 -3.34 -3.86
CA ILE A 69 16.06 -4.37 -4.05
C ILE A 69 15.66 -4.98 -2.70
N PHE A 70 16.65 -5.26 -1.84
CA PHE A 70 16.40 -5.77 -0.50
C PHE A 70 15.45 -4.87 0.34
N PHE A 71 15.63 -3.55 0.29
CA PHE A 71 14.77 -2.63 1.03
C PHE A 71 13.38 -2.51 0.42
N LEU A 72 13.28 -2.60 -0.91
CA LEU A 72 12.00 -2.64 -1.62
C LEU A 72 11.22 -3.92 -1.28
N GLN A 73 11.89 -5.08 -1.21
CA GLN A 73 11.30 -6.36 -0.77
C GLN A 73 10.75 -6.26 0.67
N LEU A 74 11.53 -5.66 1.59
CA LEU A 74 11.06 -5.42 2.95
C LEU A 74 9.90 -4.42 2.99
N ALA A 75 9.88 -3.43 2.11
CA ALA A 75 8.76 -2.50 2.00
C ALA A 75 7.49 -3.23 1.58
N THR A 76 7.54 -4.09 0.57
CA THR A 76 6.42 -4.97 0.12
C THR A 76 5.83 -5.78 1.28
N ILE A 77 6.69 -6.39 2.11
CA ILE A 77 6.25 -7.11 3.31
C ILE A 77 5.57 -6.15 4.29
N GLY A 78 6.22 -5.03 4.59
CA GLY A 78 5.68 -4.02 5.50
C GLY A 78 4.31 -3.52 5.05
N GLU A 79 4.16 -3.17 3.77
CA GLU A 79 2.91 -2.72 3.19
C GLU A 79 1.80 -3.74 3.42
N THR A 80 2.07 -5.00 3.08
CA THR A 80 1.10 -6.08 3.18
C THR A 80 0.69 -6.33 4.64
N LEU A 81 1.65 -6.36 5.56
CA LEU A 81 1.39 -6.64 6.96
C LEU A 81 0.69 -5.48 7.67
N PHE A 82 1.11 -4.23 7.48
CA PHE A 82 0.47 -3.09 8.14
C PHE A 82 -0.92 -2.80 7.59
N LEU A 83 -1.11 -2.91 6.27
CA LEU A 83 -2.43 -2.73 5.66
C LEU A 83 -3.35 -3.91 6.01
N GLY A 84 -2.84 -5.14 5.97
CA GLY A 84 -3.56 -6.32 6.45
C GLY A 84 -3.94 -6.20 7.93
N TRP A 85 -3.08 -5.63 8.76
CA TRP A 85 -3.38 -5.37 10.16
C TRP A 85 -4.51 -4.34 10.34
N ALA A 86 -4.52 -3.27 9.52
CA ALA A 86 -5.63 -2.31 9.49
C ALA A 86 -6.96 -2.99 9.10
N TYR A 87 -6.97 -3.80 8.04
CA TYR A 87 -8.15 -4.56 7.63
C TYR A 87 -8.61 -5.57 8.68
N HIS A 88 -7.68 -6.20 9.40
CA HIS A 88 -8.01 -7.15 10.45
C HIS A 88 -8.87 -6.51 11.55
N TYR A 89 -8.55 -5.26 11.94
CA TYR A 89 -9.38 -4.53 12.90
C TYR A 89 -10.69 -4.02 12.30
N ALA A 90 -10.70 -3.67 11.02
CA ALA A 90 -11.88 -3.17 10.32
C ALA A 90 -12.95 -4.25 10.07
N PHE A 91 -12.54 -5.51 9.90
CA PHE A 91 -13.49 -6.61 9.73
C PHE A 91 -14.23 -6.92 11.03
N HIS A 92 -15.55 -7.02 10.99
CA HIS A 92 -16.36 -7.46 12.13
C HIS A 92 -16.44 -8.99 12.22
N SER A 93 -16.46 -9.67 11.06
CA SER A 93 -16.57 -11.13 11.00
C SER A 93 -15.26 -11.83 11.39
N SER A 94 -15.33 -12.75 12.35
CA SER A 94 -14.20 -13.61 12.71
C SER A 94 -13.75 -14.51 11.57
N PHE A 95 -14.65 -14.85 10.64
CA PHE A 95 -14.30 -15.65 9.46
C PHE A 95 -13.43 -14.83 8.50
N ALA A 96 -13.82 -13.58 8.19
CA ALA A 96 -13.03 -12.69 7.34
C ALA A 96 -11.64 -12.43 7.91
N ARG A 97 -11.54 -12.22 9.23
CA ARG A 97 -10.24 -12.09 9.94
C ARG A 97 -9.35 -13.32 9.81
N LYS A 98 -9.93 -14.54 9.90
CA LYS A 98 -9.19 -15.80 9.73
C LYS A 98 -8.74 -16.00 8.28
N VAL A 99 -9.60 -15.68 7.31
CA VAL A 99 -9.25 -15.73 5.89
C VAL A 99 -8.11 -14.77 5.58
N LEU A 100 -8.17 -13.53 6.08
CA LEU A 100 -7.10 -12.54 5.93
C LEU A 100 -5.78 -13.02 6.55
N ALA A 101 -5.83 -13.58 7.77
CA ALA A 101 -4.64 -14.14 8.42
C ALA A 101 -4.06 -15.33 7.64
N GLY A 102 -4.91 -16.23 7.13
CA GLY A 102 -4.49 -17.31 6.24
C GLY A 102 -3.87 -16.80 4.94
N GLY A 103 -4.45 -15.77 4.35
CA GLY A 103 -3.91 -15.09 3.17
C GLY A 103 -2.55 -14.44 3.43
N ALA A 104 -2.37 -13.80 4.59
CA ALA A 104 -1.08 -13.25 5.00
C ALA A 104 -0.01 -14.34 5.20
N LEU A 105 -0.39 -15.52 5.72
CA LEU A 105 0.53 -16.66 5.81
C LEU A 105 0.92 -17.18 4.43
N ILE A 106 -0.02 -17.26 3.49
CA ILE A 106 0.26 -17.64 2.10
C ILE A 106 1.22 -16.62 1.46
N PHE A 107 0.96 -15.32 1.64
CA PHE A 107 1.84 -14.25 1.17
C PHE A 107 3.27 -14.40 1.70
N LEU A 108 3.43 -14.60 3.02
CA LEU A 108 4.76 -14.80 3.61
C LEU A 108 5.44 -16.06 3.07
N ALA A 109 4.69 -17.17 2.93
CA ALA A 109 5.22 -18.38 2.33
C ALA A 109 5.67 -18.15 0.88
N THR A 110 4.88 -17.46 0.06
CA THR A 110 5.26 -17.08 -1.32
C THR A 110 6.52 -16.24 -1.33
N TYR A 111 6.62 -15.23 -0.47
CA TYR A 111 7.83 -14.40 -0.35
C TYR A 111 9.06 -15.26 -0.03
N PHE A 112 8.98 -16.13 0.98
CA PHE A 112 10.11 -16.99 1.34
C PHE A 112 10.46 -17.99 0.23
N ILE A 113 9.47 -18.53 -0.49
CA ILE A 113 9.73 -19.43 -1.62
C ILE A 113 10.43 -18.65 -2.73
N GLU A 114 9.94 -17.48 -3.09
CA GLU A 114 10.50 -16.70 -4.20
C GLU A 114 11.90 -16.20 -3.88
N ALA A 115 12.10 -15.60 -2.70
CA ALA A 115 13.36 -15.00 -2.28
C ALA A 115 14.50 -16.01 -2.04
N PHE A 116 14.19 -17.28 -1.74
CA PHE A 116 15.21 -18.31 -1.47
C PHE A 116 15.35 -19.36 -2.57
N TYR A 117 14.31 -19.60 -3.39
CA TYR A 117 14.32 -20.68 -4.39
C TYR A 117 14.18 -20.22 -5.84
N ILE A 118 13.65 -19.03 -6.11
CA ILE A 118 13.36 -18.57 -7.48
C ILE A 118 14.32 -17.44 -7.88
N ASN A 119 14.31 -16.37 -7.10
CA ASN A 119 15.06 -15.16 -7.32
C ASN A 119 16.09 -15.08 -6.20
N ASP A 120 17.36 -15.38 -6.49
CA ASP A 120 18.45 -15.27 -5.51
C ASP A 120 18.27 -14.04 -4.61
N PHE A 121 18.31 -14.27 -3.29
CA PHE A 121 17.89 -13.32 -2.27
C PHE A 121 18.49 -11.92 -2.48
N GLY A 122 17.62 -10.92 -2.62
CA GLY A 122 18.02 -9.52 -2.75
C GLY A 122 18.56 -9.10 -4.13
N VAL A 123 18.40 -9.93 -5.18
CA VAL A 123 18.86 -9.60 -6.54
C VAL A 123 17.71 -9.57 -7.57
N GLY A 124 16.72 -10.46 -7.45
CA GLY A 124 15.60 -10.52 -8.41
C GLY A 124 14.38 -9.69 -8.01
N GLN A 125 13.53 -9.39 -8.99
CA GLN A 125 12.20 -8.81 -8.77
C GLN A 125 11.19 -9.90 -8.42
N ASP A 126 10.48 -9.74 -7.31
CA ASP A 126 9.56 -10.75 -6.79
C ASP A 126 8.15 -10.61 -7.38
N ILE A 127 8.02 -11.00 -8.65
CA ILE A 127 6.76 -10.93 -9.41
C ILE A 127 5.66 -11.70 -8.68
N TYR A 128 5.91 -12.92 -8.22
CA TYR A 128 4.88 -13.76 -7.59
C TYR A 128 4.41 -13.16 -6.25
N THR A 129 5.34 -12.60 -5.48
CA THR A 129 5.05 -11.91 -4.22
C THR A 129 4.18 -10.70 -4.45
N HIS A 130 4.48 -9.87 -5.46
CA HIS A 130 3.64 -8.72 -5.83
C HIS A 130 2.26 -9.14 -6.32
N VAL A 131 2.15 -10.25 -7.05
CA VAL A 131 0.86 -10.82 -7.46
C VAL A 131 0.03 -11.24 -6.25
N VAL A 132 0.61 -12.02 -5.33
CA VAL A 132 -0.09 -12.49 -4.13
C VAL A 132 -0.44 -11.33 -3.20
N GLN A 133 0.44 -10.35 -3.01
CA GLN A 133 0.15 -9.11 -2.28
C GLN A 133 -1.06 -8.40 -2.87
N SER A 134 -1.05 -8.18 -4.19
CA SER A 134 -2.11 -7.43 -4.85
C SER A 134 -3.45 -8.15 -4.72
N LEU A 135 -3.49 -9.47 -4.96
CA LEU A 135 -4.70 -10.27 -4.77
C LEU A 135 -5.20 -10.23 -3.32
N LEU A 136 -4.31 -10.32 -2.34
CA LEU A 136 -4.66 -10.28 -0.92
C LEU A 136 -5.26 -8.93 -0.51
N LEU A 137 -4.60 -7.82 -0.86
CA LEU A 137 -5.02 -6.48 -0.44
C LEU A 137 -6.24 -5.98 -1.22
N VAL A 138 -6.32 -6.26 -2.53
CA VAL A 138 -7.53 -6.00 -3.33
C VAL A 138 -8.68 -6.85 -2.82
N GLY A 139 -8.45 -8.15 -2.55
CA GLY A 139 -9.46 -9.04 -1.99
C GLY A 139 -9.97 -8.58 -0.63
N ALA A 140 -9.08 -8.11 0.25
CA ALA A 140 -9.45 -7.53 1.54
C ALA A 140 -10.29 -6.26 1.38
N ALA A 141 -9.90 -5.36 0.47
CA ALA A 141 -10.65 -4.14 0.18
C ALA A 141 -12.07 -4.45 -0.36
N VAL A 142 -12.19 -5.41 -1.28
CA VAL A 142 -13.49 -5.84 -1.83
C VAL A 142 -14.36 -6.50 -0.75
N ALA A 143 -13.79 -7.37 0.07
CA ALA A 143 -14.51 -7.99 1.19
C ALA A 143 -14.98 -6.94 2.21
N TYR A 144 -14.19 -5.88 2.42
CA TYR A 144 -14.59 -4.77 3.28
C TYR A 144 -15.76 -3.97 2.69
N PHE A 145 -15.76 -3.70 1.38
CA PHE A 145 -16.92 -3.11 0.71
C PHE A 145 -18.16 -3.98 0.81
N GLU A 146 -18.04 -5.29 0.63
CA GLU A 146 -19.15 -6.22 0.80
C GLU A 146 -19.73 -6.15 2.23
N GLN A 147 -18.86 -6.16 3.25
CA GLN A 147 -19.28 -6.00 4.65
C GLN A 147 -20.04 -4.68 4.85
N THR A 148 -19.49 -3.57 4.33
CA THR A 148 -20.08 -2.23 4.45
C THR A 148 -21.46 -2.15 3.79
N LEU A 149 -21.60 -2.73 2.59
CA LEU A 149 -22.87 -2.78 1.86
C LEU A 149 -23.92 -3.63 2.59
N ARG A 150 -23.53 -4.75 3.19
CA ARG A 150 -24.43 -5.64 3.93
C ARG A 150 -24.92 -5.04 5.25
N GLU A 151 -24.10 -4.21 5.89
CA GLU A 151 -24.42 -3.65 7.20
C GLU A 151 -25.43 -2.48 7.15
N LEU A 152 -25.86 -2.03 5.95
CA LEU A 152 -26.82 -0.92 5.72
C LEU A 152 -26.62 0.26 6.68
N ARG A 153 -25.37 0.50 7.06
CA ARG A 153 -25.06 1.45 8.12
C ARG A 153 -25.25 2.82 7.50
N ASN A 154 -26.08 3.66 8.12
CA ASN A 154 -26.33 5.05 7.71
C ASN A 154 -25.12 5.93 8.04
N ILE A 155 -23.92 5.46 7.70
CA ILE A 155 -22.67 6.20 7.78
C ILE A 155 -22.49 6.86 6.43
N ASP A 156 -22.07 8.11 6.44
CA ASP A 156 -21.51 8.69 5.23
C ASP A 156 -20.25 7.89 4.84
N LEU A 157 -20.32 7.17 3.72
CA LEU A 157 -19.20 6.37 3.18
C LEU A 157 -17.98 7.25 2.92
N GLY A 158 -18.19 8.55 2.66
CA GLY A 158 -17.12 9.54 2.50
C GLY A 158 -16.33 9.79 3.79
N GLU A 159 -16.93 9.54 4.94
CA GLU A 159 -16.31 9.77 6.24
C GLU A 159 -15.66 8.52 6.83
N ASP A 160 -15.93 7.32 6.30
CA ASP A 160 -15.30 6.09 6.78
C ASP A 160 -13.84 6.00 6.29
N PRO A 161 -12.85 6.04 7.22
CA PRO A 161 -11.43 5.94 6.86
C PRO A 161 -11.08 4.68 6.09
N MET A 162 -11.66 3.54 6.46
CA MET A 162 -11.30 2.25 5.84
C MET A 162 -11.93 2.11 4.46
N PHE A 163 -13.05 2.79 4.20
CA PHE A 163 -13.61 2.91 2.86
C PHE A 163 -12.63 3.65 1.94
N MET A 164 -12.10 4.81 2.38
CA MET A 164 -11.10 5.57 1.63
C MET A 164 -9.82 4.76 1.37
N VAL A 165 -9.30 4.07 2.39
CA VAL A 165 -8.14 3.18 2.22
C VAL A 165 -8.44 2.07 1.22
N SER A 166 -9.64 1.49 1.24
CA SER A 166 -10.04 0.42 0.32
C SER A 166 -10.10 0.88 -1.13
N VAL A 167 -10.69 2.06 -1.40
CA VAL A 167 -10.70 2.66 -2.75
C VAL A 167 -9.28 2.86 -3.25
N GLY A 168 -8.43 3.50 -2.45
CA GLY A 168 -7.04 3.72 -2.81
C GLY A 168 -6.26 2.41 -3.02
N SER A 169 -6.47 1.41 -2.15
CA SER A 169 -5.80 0.11 -2.23
C SER A 169 -6.13 -0.61 -3.53
N ILE A 170 -7.40 -0.61 -3.94
CA ILE A 170 -7.83 -1.24 -5.19
C ILE A 170 -7.16 -0.56 -6.38
N LEU A 171 -7.19 0.77 -6.44
CA LEU A 171 -6.58 1.52 -7.54
C LEU A 171 -5.07 1.26 -7.62
N TYR A 172 -4.36 1.34 -6.50
CA TYR A 172 -2.91 1.19 -6.46
C TYR A 172 -2.45 -0.24 -6.72
N TYR A 173 -3.00 -1.23 -6.00
CA TYR A 173 -2.53 -2.61 -6.10
C TYR A 173 -3.01 -3.29 -7.39
N ALA A 174 -4.21 -2.99 -7.89
CA ALA A 174 -4.64 -3.52 -9.19
C ALA A 174 -3.82 -2.93 -10.36
N GLY A 175 -3.49 -1.64 -10.30
CA GLY A 175 -2.63 -1.01 -11.30
C GLY A 175 -1.19 -1.51 -11.23
N THR A 176 -0.63 -1.63 -10.03
CA THR A 176 0.71 -2.19 -9.80
C THR A 176 0.81 -3.64 -10.28
N LEU A 177 -0.22 -4.46 -10.07
CA LEU A 177 -0.29 -5.82 -10.58
C LEU A 177 -0.12 -5.87 -12.10
N MET A 178 -0.78 -4.98 -12.84
CA MET A 178 -0.63 -4.91 -14.30
C MET A 178 0.81 -4.59 -14.71
N VAL A 179 1.49 -3.69 -14.00
CA VAL A 179 2.90 -3.34 -14.27
C VAL A 179 3.79 -4.57 -14.15
N PHE A 180 3.74 -5.27 -13.02
CA PHE A 180 4.62 -6.42 -12.77
C PHE A 180 4.34 -7.62 -13.68
N VAL A 181 3.07 -7.89 -14.00
CA VAL A 181 2.73 -9.01 -14.90
C VAL A 181 3.20 -8.73 -16.33
N LEU A 182 3.11 -7.48 -16.78
CA LEU A 182 3.45 -7.09 -18.15
C LEU A 182 4.94 -6.76 -18.35
N GLU A 183 5.69 -6.52 -17.27
CA GLU A 183 7.12 -6.17 -17.33
C GLU A 183 7.93 -7.18 -18.17
N SER A 184 7.70 -8.48 -17.99
CA SER A 184 8.38 -9.54 -18.74
C SER A 184 8.13 -9.49 -20.25
N GLN A 185 6.93 -9.08 -20.68
CA GLN A 185 6.56 -8.98 -22.10
C GLN A 185 7.11 -7.71 -22.76
N MET A 186 7.51 -6.73 -21.95
CA MET A 186 7.90 -5.40 -22.40
C MET A 186 9.41 -5.13 -22.30
N GLN A 187 10.22 -6.12 -21.93
CA GLN A 187 11.68 -5.99 -21.85
C GLN A 187 12.34 -5.52 -23.15
N SER A 188 11.70 -5.75 -24.30
CA SER A 188 12.17 -5.27 -25.61
C SER A 188 11.80 -3.82 -25.91
N GLN A 189 10.99 -3.16 -25.07
CA GLN A 189 10.46 -1.81 -25.27
C GLN A 189 10.63 -0.95 -23.99
N PRO A 190 11.84 -0.40 -23.75
CA PRO A 190 12.15 0.31 -22.51
C PRO A 190 11.25 1.53 -22.27
N ASP A 191 10.85 2.25 -23.33
CA ASP A 191 9.96 3.42 -23.19
C ASP A 191 8.58 3.04 -22.62
N LEU A 192 8.08 1.84 -22.93
CA LEU A 192 6.81 1.34 -22.44
C LEU A 192 6.89 0.98 -20.95
N ILE A 193 8.00 0.36 -20.53
CA ILE A 193 8.29 0.05 -19.11
C ILE A 193 8.26 1.34 -18.28
N TRP A 194 8.99 2.38 -18.70
CA TRP A 194 9.02 3.66 -18.00
C TRP A 194 7.64 4.32 -17.93
N THR A 195 6.84 4.19 -18.99
CA THR A 195 5.46 4.69 -19.00
C THR A 195 4.58 3.99 -17.98
N MET A 196 4.70 2.66 -17.84
CA MET A 196 3.96 1.90 -16.83
C MET A 196 4.37 2.29 -15.40
N TYR A 197 5.67 2.46 -15.14
CA TYR A 197 6.14 2.95 -13.85
C TYR A 197 5.62 4.36 -13.55
N MET A 198 5.53 5.26 -14.54
CA MET A 198 4.89 6.58 -14.35
C MET A 198 3.42 6.46 -13.94
N ILE A 199 2.66 5.55 -14.54
CA ILE A 199 1.28 5.27 -14.13
C ILE A 199 1.25 4.77 -12.68
N GLN A 200 2.14 3.86 -12.31
CA GLN A 200 2.26 3.37 -10.94
C GLN A 200 2.54 4.52 -9.95
N PHE A 201 3.43 5.45 -10.30
CA PHE A 201 3.74 6.62 -9.48
C PHE A 201 2.52 7.53 -9.28
N ILE A 202 1.69 7.74 -10.32
CA ILE A 202 0.42 8.47 -10.19
C ILE A 202 -0.52 7.74 -9.23
N LEU A 203 -0.68 6.42 -9.39
CA LEU A 203 -1.54 5.62 -8.53
C LEU A 203 -1.09 5.64 -7.07
N LEU A 204 0.22 5.65 -6.84
CA LEU A 204 0.80 5.77 -5.51
C LEU A 204 0.46 7.14 -4.88
N ILE A 205 0.58 8.22 -5.64
CA ILE A 205 0.21 9.57 -5.18
C ILE A 205 -1.27 9.60 -4.80
N VAL A 206 -2.14 9.06 -5.66
CA VAL A 206 -3.58 8.96 -5.41
C VAL A 206 -3.86 8.14 -4.14
N PHE A 207 -3.19 7.01 -3.97
CA PHE A 207 -3.31 6.20 -2.76
C PHE A 207 -2.89 6.95 -1.50
N ASN A 208 -1.79 7.72 -1.54
CA ASN A 208 -1.34 8.54 -0.42
C ASN A 208 -2.33 9.67 -0.09
N VAL A 209 -3.04 10.22 -1.08
CA VAL A 209 -4.15 11.15 -0.83
C VAL A 209 -5.28 10.47 -0.07
N PHE A 210 -5.73 9.29 -0.52
CA PHE A 210 -6.76 8.52 0.19
C PHE A 210 -6.33 8.13 1.61
N LEU A 211 -5.08 7.72 1.79
CA LEU A 211 -4.51 7.40 3.10
C LEU A 211 -4.50 8.63 4.02
N THR A 212 -4.17 9.80 3.49
CA THR A 212 -4.21 11.06 4.23
C THR A 212 -5.62 11.40 4.68
N ILE A 213 -6.61 11.30 3.78
CA ILE A 213 -8.02 11.54 4.09
C ILE A 213 -8.50 10.55 5.16
N ALA A 214 -8.12 9.27 5.05
CA ALA A 214 -8.48 8.26 6.04
C ALA A 214 -7.94 8.60 7.44
N ILE A 215 -6.66 8.93 7.56
CA ILE A 215 -6.05 9.32 8.84
C ILE A 215 -6.67 10.62 9.38
N TRP A 216 -7.06 11.55 8.50
CA TRP A 216 -7.79 12.75 8.88
C TRP A 216 -9.21 12.48 9.38
N ASN A 217 -9.90 11.50 8.80
CA ASN A 217 -11.27 11.17 9.21
C ASN A 217 -11.33 10.20 10.41
N GLY A 218 -10.22 9.52 10.74
CA GLY A 218 -10.11 8.52 11.81
C GLY A 218 -10.39 8.96 13.26
N ASN A 219 -10.85 10.20 13.47
CA ASN A 219 -11.27 10.72 14.78
C ASN A 219 -12.80 10.94 14.87
N HIS A 220 -13.49 11.22 13.75
CA HIS A 220 -14.86 11.74 13.75
C HIS A 220 -15.94 10.70 14.14
N GLN A 221 -15.63 9.40 14.15
CA GLN A 221 -16.60 8.37 14.55
C GLN A 221 -16.96 8.39 16.05
N THR A 222 -16.21 9.10 16.90
CA THR A 222 -16.44 9.12 18.35
C THR A 222 -17.54 10.12 18.75
N GLU A 223 -17.71 11.21 18.00
CA GLU A 223 -18.69 12.25 18.34
C GLU A 223 -20.13 11.80 18.05
N CYS A 224 -20.35 11.10 16.93
CA CYS A 224 -21.68 10.68 16.50
C CYS A 224 -22.28 9.54 17.35
N ILE A 225 -21.46 8.69 17.98
CA ILE A 225 -21.95 7.63 18.88
C ILE A 225 -22.34 8.22 20.26
N SER A 226 -21.63 9.25 20.72
CA SER A 226 -21.91 9.90 22.00
C SER A 226 -23.21 10.72 22.03
N SER A 227 -23.65 11.23 20.87
CA SER A 227 -24.89 12.00 20.74
C SER A 227 -26.16 11.14 20.57
N VAL A 228 -26.01 9.84 20.32
CA VAL A 228 -27.15 8.89 20.21
C VAL A 228 -27.42 8.17 21.54
N SER A 229 -26.49 8.27 22.50
CA SER A 229 -26.61 7.71 23.85
C SER A 229 -27.07 8.71 24.93
N GLN A 230 -27.55 9.90 24.54
CA GLN A 230 -28.19 10.88 25.43
C GLN A 230 -29.64 11.09 24.99
#